data_AF-M4EFU9-F1
#
_entry.id   AF-M4EFU9-F1
#
_cell.length_a   1.000
_cell.length_b   1.000
_cell.length_c   1.000
_cell.angle_alpha   90.00
_cell.angle_beta   90.00
_cell.angle_gamma   90.00
#
_symmetry.space_group_name_H-M   'P 1'
#
loop_
_entity.id
_entity.type
_entity.pdbx_description
1 polymer ?
#
loop_
_entity_poly.entity_id
_entity_poly.type
_entity_poly.pdbx_seq_one_letter_code
_entity_poly.pdbx_strand_id
1 'polypeptide(L)'
;MAAIASLQAIHLKSGRRGSIRCGIAEPSGEPAPVGQKTRYNDGLAERVFMGLFARKMDKFGGSKKKNEIKEKGLWDYDYESFVEVSKRVMQGRNRSQQQEVVREVLLSMLPPGAPEQFRKLFPPTKWAAEFNAALTVPFFHWLVGPSQVIEVEVNGVKQRSGVRIKKCRYLESSGCVGMCVNMCKIPTQDFFTNEFGLPLTMNPNFDDMSCEMIYGQVPPSFEDDPATKQPCLADICSIANPSSPICPKLQA
;
A
#
# COMPACT_ATOMS: atom_id res chain seq x y z
N MET A 1 -54.05 -0.49 45.56
CA MET A 1 -54.16 -0.52 44.08
C MET A 1 -52.81 -0.11 43.50
N ALA A 2 -52.37 -0.89 42.51
CA ALA A 2 -51.29 -0.63 41.54
C ALA A 2 -49.86 -0.39 42.06
N ALA A 3 -49.04 -1.44 41.91
CA ALA A 3 -47.60 -1.39 41.80
C ALA A 3 -47.19 -0.71 40.48
N ILE A 4 -46.09 0.06 40.48
CA ILE A 4 -45.35 0.40 39.25
C ILE A 4 -43.86 0.24 39.53
N ALA A 5 -43.30 -0.80 38.91
CA ALA A 5 -41.87 -1.06 38.81
C ALA A 5 -41.23 -0.03 37.88
N SER A 6 -40.11 0.58 38.29
CA SER A 6 -39.24 1.32 37.38
C SER A 6 -38.05 0.45 37.00
N LEU A 7 -37.98 0.18 35.69
CA LEU A 7 -37.00 -0.68 35.04
C LEU A 7 -35.57 -0.16 35.23
N GLN A 8 -34.69 -1.07 35.65
CA GLN A 8 -33.25 -0.95 35.49
C GLN A 8 -32.90 -0.92 33.99
N ALA A 9 -32.15 0.10 33.58
CA ALA A 9 -31.63 0.23 32.23
C ALA A 9 -30.68 -0.93 31.91
N ILE A 10 -31.09 -1.77 30.97
CA ILE A 10 -30.30 -2.87 30.43
C ILE A 10 -29.09 -2.27 29.70
N HIS A 11 -27.91 -2.50 30.25
CA HIS A 11 -26.63 -2.26 29.61
C HIS A 11 -26.50 -3.21 28.41
N LEU A 12 -26.94 -2.76 27.23
CA LEU A 12 -26.66 -3.47 25.98
C LEU A 12 -25.16 -3.41 25.70
N LYS A 13 -24.45 -4.47 26.10
CA LYS A 13 -23.13 -4.80 25.58
C LYS A 13 -23.25 -4.92 24.07
N SER A 14 -22.74 -3.92 23.35
CA SER A 14 -22.53 -3.98 21.90
C SER A 14 -21.61 -5.17 21.62
N GLY A 15 -22.22 -6.27 21.18
CA GLY A 15 -21.51 -7.47 20.78
C GLY A 15 -20.59 -7.16 19.61
N ARG A 16 -19.33 -7.62 19.71
CA ARG A 16 -18.39 -7.74 18.60
C ARG A 16 -19.10 -8.40 17.41
N ARG A 17 -19.59 -7.62 16.45
CA ARG A 17 -19.86 -8.12 15.11
C ARG A 17 -18.51 -8.47 14.51
N GLY A 18 -18.26 -9.77 14.35
CA GLY A 18 -17.09 -10.27 13.63
C GLY A 18 -17.04 -9.62 12.25
N SER A 19 -16.02 -8.79 12.05
CA SER A 19 -15.75 -8.17 10.76
C SER A 19 -15.16 -9.25 9.85
N ILE A 20 -15.87 -9.64 8.80
CA ILE A 20 -15.36 -10.50 7.71
C ILE A 20 -14.49 -9.65 6.78
N ARG A 21 -13.48 -8.99 7.35
CA ARG A 21 -12.45 -8.26 6.62
C ARG A 21 -11.12 -8.66 7.22
N CYS A 22 -10.09 -8.72 6.37
CA CYS A 22 -8.69 -8.75 6.76
C CYS A 22 -8.51 -8.02 8.11
N GLY A 23 -8.21 -8.81 9.14
CA GLY A 23 -8.13 -8.34 10.50
C GLY A 23 -6.70 -8.41 10.96
N ILE A 24 -6.23 -7.37 11.63
CA ILE A 24 -5.04 -7.49 12.46
C ILE A 24 -5.29 -8.65 13.44
N ALA A 25 -4.38 -9.62 13.44
CA ALA A 25 -4.45 -10.79 14.30
C ALA A 25 -3.90 -10.50 15.71
N GLU A 26 -3.31 -9.32 15.93
CA GLU A 26 -2.89 -8.87 17.26
C GLU A 26 -4.10 -8.77 18.21
N PRO A 27 -3.96 -9.15 19.48
CA PRO A 27 -5.06 -9.09 20.45
C PRO A 27 -5.66 -7.69 20.64
N SER A 28 -4.85 -6.64 20.44
CA SER A 28 -5.24 -5.24 20.53
C SER A 28 -6.12 -4.79 19.36
N GLY A 29 -6.07 -5.47 18.21
CA GLY A 29 -6.67 -5.01 16.96
C GLY A 29 -5.94 -3.81 16.32
N GLU A 30 -4.77 -3.44 16.83
CA GLU A 30 -3.91 -2.37 16.32
C GLU A 30 -2.57 -2.94 15.83
N PRO A 31 -1.87 -2.29 14.89
CA PRO A 31 -0.57 -2.78 14.40
C PRO A 31 0.42 -3.04 15.54
N ALA A 32 1.29 -4.02 15.35
CA ALA A 32 2.36 -4.29 16.30
C ALA A 32 3.28 -3.06 16.43
N PRO A 33 3.98 -2.88 17.57
CA PRO A 33 4.95 -1.81 17.73
C PRO A 33 6.02 -1.80 16.62
N VAL A 34 6.63 -0.65 16.38
CA VAL A 34 7.76 -0.52 15.45
C VAL A 34 8.88 -1.50 15.87
N GLY A 35 9.51 -2.13 14.88
CA GLY A 35 10.50 -3.20 15.10
C GLY A 35 9.92 -4.61 15.22
N GLN A 36 8.60 -4.77 15.36
CA GLN A 36 7.92 -6.06 15.32
C GLN A 36 7.01 -6.16 14.09
N LYS A 37 7.00 -7.31 13.41
CA LYS A 37 6.07 -7.56 12.30
C LYS A 37 4.64 -7.70 12.82
N THR A 38 3.71 -6.95 12.24
CA THR A 38 2.28 -7.05 12.54
C THR A 38 1.71 -8.34 11.95
N ARG A 39 0.95 -9.10 12.75
CA ARG A 39 0.27 -10.31 12.27
C ARG A 39 -1.09 -9.95 11.68
N TYR A 40 -1.42 -10.60 10.57
CA TYR A 40 -2.67 -10.43 9.84
C TYR A 40 -3.36 -11.77 9.64
N ASN A 41 -4.70 -11.77 9.67
CA ASN A 41 -5.52 -12.90 9.27
C ASN A 41 -6.17 -12.60 7.91
N ASP A 42 -5.49 -12.97 6.83
CA ASP A 42 -5.98 -12.77 5.46
C ASP A 42 -7.05 -13.80 5.10
N GLY A 43 -8.22 -13.29 4.73
CA GLY A 43 -9.33 -14.09 4.23
C GLY A 43 -9.10 -14.60 2.81
N LEU A 44 -10.08 -15.35 2.30
CA LEU A 44 -10.00 -15.95 0.97
C LEU A 44 -9.95 -14.89 -0.15
N ALA A 45 -10.71 -13.82 -0.02
CA ALA A 45 -10.75 -12.74 -1.02
C ALA A 45 -9.39 -12.06 -1.14
N GLU A 46 -8.75 -11.77 0.00
CA GLU A 46 -7.41 -11.17 0.04
C GLU A 46 -6.36 -12.08 -0.57
N ARG A 47 -6.40 -13.39 -0.28
CA ARG A 47 -5.51 -14.38 -0.90
C ARG A 47 -5.69 -14.45 -2.41
N VAL A 48 -6.93 -14.38 -2.90
CA VAL A 48 -7.21 -14.31 -4.34
C VAL A 48 -6.63 -13.04 -4.96
N PHE A 49 -6.81 -11.86 -4.34
CA PHE A 49 -6.20 -10.61 -4.83
C PHE A 49 -4.68 -10.70 -4.84
N MET A 50 -4.06 -11.18 -3.76
CA MET A 50 -2.62 -11.42 -3.69
C MET A 50 -2.15 -12.32 -4.84
N GLY A 51 -2.83 -13.44 -5.07
CA GLY A 51 -2.51 -14.35 -6.16
C GLY A 51 -2.66 -13.73 -7.55
N LEU A 52 -3.70 -12.91 -7.78
CA LEU A 52 -3.90 -12.25 -9.07
C LEU A 52 -2.78 -11.25 -9.36
N PHE A 53 -2.46 -10.38 -8.40
CA PHE A 53 -1.37 -9.41 -8.53
C PHE A 53 -0.02 -10.11 -8.67
N ALA A 54 0.26 -11.12 -7.84
CA ALA A 54 1.49 -11.90 -7.91
C ALA A 54 1.67 -12.55 -9.28
N ARG A 55 0.64 -13.16 -9.87
CA ARG A 55 0.73 -13.78 -11.20
C ARG A 55 1.01 -12.78 -12.31
N LYS A 56 0.47 -11.56 -12.21
CA LYS A 56 0.75 -10.50 -13.17
C LYS A 56 2.17 -9.98 -13.01
N MET A 57 2.63 -9.77 -11.77
CA MET A 57 4.00 -9.37 -11.45
C MET A 57 5.05 -10.41 -11.86
N ASP A 58 4.78 -11.70 -11.67
CA ASP A 58 5.69 -12.79 -12.03
C ASP A 58 6.02 -12.81 -13.54
N LYS A 59 5.14 -12.28 -14.41
CA LYS A 59 5.42 -12.13 -15.84
C LYS A 59 6.56 -11.15 -16.13
N PHE A 60 6.83 -10.25 -15.20
CA PHE A 60 7.88 -9.24 -15.28
C PHE A 60 9.09 -9.57 -14.40
N GLY A 61 9.00 -10.60 -13.55
CA GLY A 61 10.11 -11.12 -12.76
C GLY A 61 11.15 -11.85 -13.62
N GLY A 62 12.37 -11.98 -13.10
CA GLY A 62 13.41 -12.80 -13.74
C GLY A 62 13.05 -14.29 -13.79
N SER A 63 13.74 -15.06 -14.64
CA SER A 63 13.51 -16.50 -14.83
C SER A 63 13.59 -17.28 -13.51
N LYS A 64 12.52 -18.02 -13.17
CA LYS A 64 12.51 -18.94 -12.03
C LYS A 64 13.57 -20.03 -12.22
N LYS A 65 14.33 -20.38 -11.18
CA LYS A 65 15.12 -21.63 -11.20
C LYS A 65 14.13 -22.79 -11.33
N LYS A 66 14.40 -23.75 -12.24
CA LYS A 66 13.53 -24.91 -12.54
C LYS A 66 13.07 -25.70 -11.30
N ASN A 67 13.81 -25.64 -10.19
CA ASN A 67 13.53 -26.38 -8.96
C ASN A 67 12.53 -25.69 -7.99
N GLU A 68 12.07 -24.47 -8.26
CA GLU A 68 11.14 -23.72 -7.39
C GLU A 68 9.68 -23.69 -7.91
N ILE A 69 9.39 -24.36 -9.02
CA ILE A 69 8.06 -24.34 -9.64
C ILE A 69 7.18 -25.41 -9.00
N LYS A 70 6.69 -25.17 -7.78
CA LYS A 70 5.34 -25.60 -7.46
C LYS A 70 4.41 -24.49 -7.93
N GLU A 71 3.59 -24.77 -8.93
CA GLU A 71 2.57 -23.85 -9.39
C GLU A 71 1.58 -23.63 -8.21
N LYS A 72 1.73 -22.53 -7.49
CA LYS A 72 0.81 -22.18 -6.40
C LYS A 72 -0.55 -21.86 -7.02
N GLY A 73 -1.62 -22.44 -6.47
CA GLY A 73 -2.98 -22.06 -6.79
C GLY A 73 -3.23 -20.59 -6.41
N LEU A 74 -4.25 -19.97 -7.00
CA LEU A 74 -4.54 -18.55 -6.81
C LEU A 74 -4.78 -18.18 -5.32
N TRP A 75 -5.31 -19.13 -4.56
CA TRP A 75 -5.66 -19.02 -3.14
C TRP A 75 -4.53 -19.48 -2.19
N ASP A 76 -3.43 -20.03 -2.73
CA ASP A 76 -2.26 -20.50 -1.96
C ASP A 76 -1.21 -19.40 -1.75
N TYR A 77 -1.48 -18.19 -2.26
CA TYR A 77 -0.66 -17.02 -2.02
C TYR A 77 -0.95 -16.42 -0.66
N ASP A 78 0.11 -16.24 0.11
CA ASP A 78 0.14 -15.39 1.29
C ASP A 78 0.91 -14.10 1.00
N TYR A 79 0.90 -13.21 1.98
CA TYR A 79 1.48 -11.88 1.83
C TYR A 79 3.00 -11.93 1.65
N GLU A 80 3.69 -12.84 2.33
CA GLU A 80 5.14 -12.99 2.18
C GLU A 80 5.51 -13.49 0.78
N SER A 81 4.74 -14.43 0.21
CA SER A 81 4.90 -14.87 -1.18
C SER A 81 4.70 -13.72 -2.17
N PHE A 82 3.71 -12.84 -1.92
CA PHE A 82 3.50 -11.64 -2.72
C PHE A 82 4.71 -10.68 -2.65
N VAL A 83 5.26 -10.46 -1.45
CA VAL A 83 6.47 -9.65 -1.26
C VAL A 83 7.68 -10.28 -1.96
N GLU A 84 7.85 -11.59 -1.94
CA GLU A 84 8.91 -12.28 -2.68
C GLU A 84 8.81 -12.08 -4.19
N VAL A 85 7.59 -12.18 -4.75
CA VAL A 85 7.33 -11.87 -6.16
C VAL A 85 7.76 -10.44 -6.47
N SER A 86 7.39 -9.48 -5.61
CA SER A 86 7.80 -8.08 -5.78
C SER A 86 9.32 -7.91 -5.78
N LYS A 87 10.05 -8.61 -4.91
CA LYS A 87 11.52 -8.57 -4.90
C LYS A 87 12.10 -9.10 -6.21
N ARG A 88 11.52 -10.16 -6.80
CA ARG A 88 11.96 -10.69 -8.10
C ARG A 88 11.73 -9.72 -9.27
N VAL A 89 10.67 -8.92 -9.23
CA VAL A 89 10.44 -7.84 -10.21
C VAL A 89 11.56 -6.80 -10.15
N MET A 90 12.16 -6.56 -8.98
CA MET A 90 13.18 -5.53 -8.82
C MET A 90 14.62 -6.01 -9.09
N GLN A 91 14.86 -7.33 -9.06
CA GLN A 91 16.19 -7.91 -9.22
C GLN A 91 16.77 -7.64 -10.62
N GLY A 92 18.07 -7.36 -10.67
CA GLY A 92 18.82 -7.16 -11.91
C GLY A 92 18.50 -5.86 -12.66
N ARG A 93 17.72 -4.95 -12.05
CA ARG A 93 17.30 -3.68 -12.65
C ARG A 93 17.88 -2.49 -11.89
N ASN A 94 18.25 -1.45 -12.62
CA ASN A 94 18.54 -0.14 -12.04
C ASN A 94 17.24 0.54 -11.60
N ARG A 95 17.35 1.70 -10.96
CA ARG A 95 16.19 2.40 -10.40
C ARG A 95 15.12 2.74 -11.44
N SER A 96 15.51 3.33 -12.56
CA SER A 96 14.55 3.74 -13.59
C SER A 96 13.84 2.54 -14.22
N GLN A 97 14.59 1.47 -14.49
CA GLN A 97 14.04 0.20 -15.00
C GLN A 97 13.08 -0.45 -14.01
N GLN A 98 13.37 -0.36 -12.71
CA GLN A 98 12.46 -0.81 -11.66
C GLN A 98 11.13 -0.02 -11.70
N GLN A 99 11.21 1.29 -11.81
CA GLN A 99 10.01 2.13 -11.81
C GLN A 99 9.14 1.89 -13.06
N GLU A 100 9.78 1.77 -14.22
CA GLU A 100 9.13 1.47 -15.50
C GLU A 100 8.46 0.09 -15.51
N VAL A 101 9.15 -0.96 -15.06
CA VAL A 101 8.55 -2.31 -15.06
C VAL A 101 7.33 -2.39 -14.12
N VAL A 102 7.36 -1.66 -13.02
CA VAL A 102 6.24 -1.65 -12.07
C VAL A 102 5.06 -0.85 -12.61
N ARG A 103 5.33 0.23 -13.34
CA ARG A 103 4.29 0.94 -14.08
C ARG A 103 3.58 0.01 -15.07
N GLU A 104 4.33 -0.80 -15.82
CA GLU A 104 3.77 -1.80 -16.73
C GLU A 104 2.95 -2.88 -15.99
N VAL A 105 3.41 -3.31 -14.81
CA VAL A 105 2.62 -4.19 -13.93
C VAL A 105 1.27 -3.53 -13.61
N LEU A 106 1.25 -2.27 -13.17
CA LEU A 106 0.03 -1.55 -12.80
C LEU A 106 -0.92 -1.41 -14.00
N LEU A 107 -0.40 -1.05 -15.18
CA LEU A 107 -1.18 -0.99 -16.41
C LEU A 107 -1.77 -2.35 -16.79
N SER A 108 -1.03 -3.43 -16.59
CA SER A 108 -1.52 -4.79 -16.87
C SER A 108 -2.68 -5.24 -15.97
N MET A 109 -2.95 -4.53 -14.87
CA MET A 109 -4.11 -4.79 -14.00
C MET A 109 -5.39 -4.15 -14.54
N LEU A 110 -5.27 -3.17 -15.43
CA LEU A 110 -6.41 -2.49 -16.02
C LEU A 110 -6.96 -3.27 -17.22
N PRO A 111 -8.28 -3.17 -17.50
CA PRO A 111 -8.84 -3.59 -18.77
C PRO A 111 -8.22 -2.80 -19.95
N PRO A 112 -8.12 -3.39 -21.16
CA PRO A 112 -7.65 -2.67 -22.35
C PRO A 112 -8.48 -1.39 -22.62
N GLY A 113 -7.81 -0.27 -22.92
CA GLY A 113 -8.45 1.03 -23.18
C GLY A 113 -8.92 1.81 -21.95
N ALA A 114 -8.79 1.24 -20.75
CA ALA A 114 -9.24 1.90 -19.52
C ALA A 114 -8.47 3.19 -19.17
N PRO A 115 -7.14 3.34 -19.37
CA PRO A 115 -6.44 4.59 -19.04
C PRO A 115 -6.99 5.83 -19.74
N GLU A 116 -7.21 5.75 -21.06
CA GLU A 116 -7.79 6.83 -21.86
C GLU A 116 -9.23 7.16 -21.43
N GLN A 117 -9.99 6.14 -21.01
CA GLN A 117 -11.34 6.31 -20.49
C GLN A 117 -11.32 6.96 -19.10
N PHE A 118 -10.39 6.59 -18.21
CA PHE A 118 -10.30 7.16 -16.87
C PHE A 118 -10.00 8.65 -16.90
N ARG A 119 -9.05 9.09 -17.73
CA ARG A 119 -8.74 10.53 -17.88
C ARG A 119 -9.92 11.36 -18.34
N LYS A 120 -10.82 10.77 -19.16
CA LYS A 120 -12.04 11.43 -19.63
C LYS A 120 -13.17 11.40 -18.59
N LEU A 121 -13.30 10.30 -17.85
CA LEU A 121 -14.39 10.07 -16.91
C LEU A 121 -14.14 10.65 -15.52
N PHE A 122 -12.88 10.87 -15.13
CA PHE A 122 -12.49 11.35 -13.80
C PHE A 122 -11.58 12.57 -13.90
N PRO A 123 -12.10 13.77 -14.23
CA PRO A 123 -11.32 14.99 -14.12
C PRO A 123 -10.81 15.17 -12.69
N PRO A 124 -9.61 15.78 -12.49
CA PRO A 124 -8.98 15.95 -11.17
C PRO A 124 -9.73 17.00 -10.34
N THR A 125 -10.88 16.59 -9.82
CA THR A 125 -11.77 17.39 -8.98
C THR A 125 -11.62 16.97 -7.52
N LYS A 126 -12.01 17.86 -6.60
CA LYS A 126 -12.11 17.53 -5.17
C LYS A 126 -12.92 16.26 -4.93
N TRP A 127 -14.06 16.11 -5.61
CA TRP A 127 -14.90 14.93 -5.49
C TRP A 127 -14.17 13.65 -5.92
N ALA A 128 -13.46 13.67 -7.06
CA ALA A 128 -12.69 12.51 -7.52
C ALA A 128 -11.58 12.15 -6.52
N ALA A 129 -10.91 13.15 -5.94
CA ALA A 129 -9.87 12.95 -4.93
C ALA A 129 -10.43 12.33 -3.63
N GLU A 130 -11.54 12.85 -3.12
CA GLU A 130 -12.21 12.32 -1.92
C GLU A 130 -12.79 10.92 -2.16
N PHE A 131 -13.36 10.65 -3.33
CA PHE A 131 -13.86 9.33 -3.71
C PHE A 131 -12.74 8.29 -3.75
N ASN A 132 -11.60 8.61 -4.39
CA ASN A 132 -10.46 7.69 -4.43
C ASN A 132 -9.87 7.46 -3.04
N ALA A 133 -9.76 8.48 -2.20
CA ALA A 133 -9.32 8.32 -0.81
C ALA A 133 -10.26 7.37 -0.02
N ALA A 134 -11.57 7.55 -0.16
CA ALA A 134 -12.57 6.71 0.49
C ALA A 134 -12.56 5.26 -0.02
N LEU A 135 -12.29 5.04 -1.31
CA LEU A 135 -12.19 3.71 -1.92
C LEU A 135 -10.89 2.99 -1.52
N THR A 136 -9.78 3.73 -1.39
CA THR A 136 -8.47 3.18 -1.07
C THR A 136 -8.43 2.47 0.27
N VAL A 137 -9.08 3.03 1.30
CA VAL A 137 -9.11 2.45 2.65
C VAL A 137 -9.63 1.01 2.69
N PRO A 138 -10.83 0.69 2.17
CA PRO A 138 -11.33 -0.68 2.14
C PRO A 138 -10.65 -1.57 1.09
N PHE A 139 -10.31 -1.02 -0.08
CA PHE A 139 -9.83 -1.82 -1.21
C PHE A 139 -8.38 -2.28 -1.03
N PHE A 140 -7.51 -1.39 -0.54
CA PHE A 140 -6.08 -1.68 -0.35
C PHE A 140 -5.71 -2.09 1.07
N HIS A 141 -6.68 -2.29 1.97
CA HIS A 141 -6.42 -2.73 3.35
C HIS A 141 -5.52 -3.97 3.42
N TRP A 142 -5.77 -4.97 2.58
CA TRP A 142 -4.95 -6.19 2.53
C TRP A 142 -3.49 -5.91 2.14
N LEU A 143 -3.27 -4.89 1.30
CA LEU A 143 -1.98 -4.53 0.72
C LEU A 143 -1.16 -3.67 1.68
N VAL A 144 -1.75 -2.60 2.21
CA VAL A 144 -1.02 -1.60 3.01
C VAL A 144 -1.31 -1.68 4.51
N GLY A 145 -2.31 -2.44 4.93
CA GLY A 145 -2.75 -2.52 6.32
C GLY A 145 -3.79 -1.46 6.69
N PRO A 146 -4.02 -1.25 8.01
CA PRO A 146 -5.03 -0.32 8.50
C PRO A 146 -4.76 1.11 8.07
N SER A 147 -5.80 1.75 7.54
CA SER A 147 -5.75 3.12 7.07
C SER A 147 -7.05 3.84 7.34
N GLN A 148 -7.01 5.18 7.30
CA GLN A 148 -8.17 6.04 7.49
C GLN A 148 -8.09 7.27 6.61
N VAL A 149 -9.25 7.78 6.19
CA VAL A 149 -9.35 9.04 5.46
C VAL A 149 -9.16 10.21 6.43
N ILE A 150 -8.23 11.10 6.11
CA ILE A 150 -7.92 12.34 6.84
C ILE A 150 -8.26 13.57 6.00
N GLU A 151 -8.45 14.70 6.67
CA GLU A 151 -8.54 16.01 6.01
C GLU A 151 -7.13 16.51 5.71
N VAL A 152 -6.97 17.07 4.52
CA VAL A 152 -5.74 17.69 4.01
C VAL A 152 -6.09 18.99 3.31
N GLU A 153 -5.10 19.86 3.15
CA GLU A 153 -5.21 21.05 2.33
C GLU A 153 -4.42 20.86 1.04
N VAL A 154 -5.09 21.02 -0.10
CA VAL A 154 -4.47 20.94 -1.43
C VAL A 154 -4.81 22.21 -2.18
N ASN A 155 -3.78 22.97 -2.59
CA ASN A 155 -3.93 24.25 -3.30
C ASN A 155 -4.87 25.24 -2.56
N GLY A 156 -4.76 25.32 -1.23
CA GLY A 156 -5.61 26.19 -0.41
C GLY A 156 -7.03 25.67 -0.15
N VAL A 157 -7.38 24.48 -0.65
CA VAL A 157 -8.70 23.87 -0.48
C VAL A 157 -8.63 22.70 0.51
N LYS A 158 -9.40 22.80 1.59
CA LYS A 158 -9.60 21.69 2.53
C LYS A 158 -10.49 20.61 1.93
N GLN A 159 -10.04 19.36 1.99
CA GLN A 159 -10.75 18.21 1.44
C GLN A 159 -10.36 16.92 2.16
N ARG A 160 -11.26 15.93 2.15
CA ARG A 160 -11.03 14.59 2.73
C ARG A 160 -10.38 13.64 1.73
N SER A 161 -9.30 14.10 1.11
CA SER A 161 -8.59 13.35 0.06
C SER A 161 -7.26 12.74 0.52
N GLY A 162 -6.93 12.86 1.81
CA GLY A 162 -5.77 12.19 2.41
C GLY A 162 -6.15 10.82 2.95
N VAL A 163 -5.25 9.84 2.82
CA VAL A 163 -5.34 8.53 3.46
C VAL A 163 -4.09 8.35 4.32
N ARG A 164 -4.29 8.15 5.62
CA ARG A 164 -3.21 7.81 6.55
C ARG A 164 -3.20 6.30 6.77
N ILE A 165 -2.12 5.64 6.36
CA ILE A 165 -1.81 4.26 6.72
C ILE A 165 -1.10 4.29 8.07
N LYS A 166 -1.61 3.58 9.07
CA LYS A 166 -1.06 3.60 10.43
C LYS A 166 0.34 2.98 10.50
N LYS A 167 0.48 1.81 9.87
CA LYS A 167 1.74 1.08 9.70
C LYS A 167 1.66 0.30 8.40
N CYS A 168 2.50 0.66 7.44
CA CYS A 168 2.47 0.13 6.09
C CYS A 168 2.98 -1.32 6.09
N ARG A 169 2.04 -2.25 5.89
CA ARG A 169 2.31 -3.69 5.82
C ARG A 169 3.39 -4.02 4.78
N TYR A 170 3.37 -3.33 3.64
CA TYR A 170 4.33 -3.59 2.57
C TYR A 170 5.74 -3.11 2.91
N LEU A 171 5.87 -1.90 3.48
CA LEU A 171 7.15 -1.37 3.94
C LEU A 171 7.73 -2.26 5.06
N GLU A 172 6.90 -2.64 6.03
CA GLU A 172 7.27 -3.53 7.13
C GLU A 172 7.76 -4.91 6.63
N SER A 173 6.99 -5.57 5.75
CA SER A 173 7.37 -6.90 5.25
C SER A 173 8.53 -6.88 4.26
N SER A 174 8.63 -5.84 3.42
CA SER A 174 9.75 -5.73 2.47
C SER A 174 11.04 -5.32 3.16
N GLY A 175 10.97 -4.56 4.26
CA GLY A 175 12.10 -4.13 5.07
C GLY A 175 13.13 -3.29 4.29
N CYS A 176 12.70 -2.61 3.23
CA CYS A 176 13.61 -1.96 2.29
C CYS A 176 13.04 -0.65 1.76
N VAL A 177 13.74 0.44 2.03
CA VAL A 177 13.43 1.79 1.51
C VAL A 177 13.38 1.79 -0.02
N GLY A 178 14.31 1.11 -0.70
CA GLY A 178 14.30 0.98 -2.15
C GLY A 178 13.05 0.29 -2.71
N MET A 179 12.53 -0.73 -2.00
CA MET A 179 11.25 -1.35 -2.38
C MET A 179 10.09 -0.36 -2.18
N CYS A 180 10.04 0.34 -1.06
CA CYS A 180 9.01 1.36 -0.84
C CYS A 180 9.01 2.44 -1.93
N VAL A 181 10.17 2.99 -2.26
CA VAL A 181 10.28 4.08 -3.24
C VAL A 181 10.07 3.59 -4.67
N ASN A 182 10.77 2.54 -5.10
CA ASN A 182 10.81 2.15 -6.51
C ASN A 182 9.73 1.13 -6.90
N MET A 183 9.17 0.36 -5.96
CA MET A 183 8.09 -0.62 -6.23
C MET A 183 6.71 -0.08 -5.87
N CYS A 184 6.60 0.83 -4.90
CA CYS A 184 5.31 1.34 -4.45
C CYS A 184 5.14 2.81 -4.83
N LYS A 185 5.88 3.71 -4.19
CA LYS A 185 5.65 5.15 -4.25
C LYS A 185 5.74 5.72 -5.68
N ILE A 186 6.93 5.72 -6.29
CA ILE A 186 7.14 6.45 -7.55
C ILE A 186 6.26 5.90 -8.68
N PRO A 187 6.17 4.57 -8.90
CA PRO A 187 5.29 4.03 -9.94
C PRO A 187 3.80 4.31 -9.68
N THR A 188 3.35 4.28 -8.42
CA THR A 188 1.94 4.54 -8.08
C THR A 188 1.60 6.01 -8.28
N GLN A 189 2.48 6.93 -7.88
CA GLN A 189 2.30 8.37 -8.14
C GLN A 189 2.24 8.66 -9.64
N ASP A 190 3.15 8.06 -10.43
CA ASP A 190 3.18 8.20 -11.88
C ASP A 190 1.90 7.63 -12.52
N PHE A 191 1.51 6.42 -12.15
CA PHE A 191 0.29 5.79 -12.65
C PHE A 191 -0.96 6.65 -12.37
N PHE A 192 -1.14 7.12 -11.12
CA PHE A 192 -2.31 7.93 -10.80
C PHE A 192 -2.28 9.29 -11.52
N THR A 193 -1.12 9.95 -11.56
CA THR A 193 -1.00 11.29 -12.13
C THR A 193 -1.10 11.28 -13.65
N ASN A 194 -0.36 10.37 -14.31
CA ASN A 194 -0.17 10.39 -15.76
C ASN A 194 -1.10 9.44 -16.50
N GLU A 195 -1.45 8.29 -15.93
CA GLU A 195 -2.35 7.32 -16.58
C GLU A 195 -3.81 7.50 -16.14
N PHE A 196 -4.06 7.64 -14.84
CA PHE A 196 -5.41 7.80 -14.30
C PHE A 196 -5.90 9.26 -14.38
N GLY A 197 -4.99 10.25 -14.43
CA GLY A 197 -5.32 11.67 -14.53
C GLY A 197 -5.69 12.34 -13.20
N LEU A 198 -5.41 11.70 -12.07
CA LEU A 198 -5.63 12.23 -10.73
C LEU A 198 -4.29 12.31 -9.99
N PRO A 199 -3.75 13.51 -9.75
CA PRO A 199 -2.49 13.65 -9.03
C PRO A 199 -2.52 12.94 -7.68
N LEU A 200 -1.43 12.25 -7.34
CA LEU A 200 -1.27 11.56 -6.07
C LEU A 200 0.14 11.80 -5.55
N THR A 201 0.23 12.27 -4.31
CA THR A 201 1.48 12.34 -3.54
C THR A 201 1.46 11.28 -2.46
N MET A 202 2.56 10.54 -2.29
CA MET A 202 2.71 9.54 -1.25
C MET A 202 3.88 9.89 -0.32
N ASN A 203 3.65 9.96 0.98
CA ASN A 203 4.68 10.34 1.97
C ASN A 203 4.90 9.20 2.96
N PRO A 204 5.83 8.27 2.68
CA PRO A 204 6.22 7.25 3.65
C PRO A 204 7.02 7.88 4.79
N ASN A 205 6.77 7.41 6.02
CA ASN A 205 7.61 7.68 7.17
C ASN A 205 8.35 6.38 7.52
N PHE A 206 9.68 6.43 7.45
CA PHE A 206 10.54 5.26 7.65
C PHE A 206 10.85 4.99 9.13
N ASP A 207 10.57 5.93 10.02
CA ASP A 207 10.78 5.79 11.46
C ASP A 207 9.64 5.00 12.11
N ASP A 208 8.39 5.31 11.76
CA ASP A 208 7.20 4.65 12.31
C ASP A 208 6.53 3.66 11.34
N MET A 209 7.09 3.53 10.13
CA MET A 209 6.59 2.71 9.02
C MET A 209 5.21 3.15 8.49
N SER A 210 4.70 4.33 8.85
CA SER A 210 3.44 4.87 8.34
C SER A 210 3.58 5.40 6.90
N CYS A 211 2.46 5.71 6.25
CA CYS A 211 2.48 6.36 4.95
C CYS A 211 1.22 7.20 4.74
N GLU A 212 1.37 8.36 4.12
CA GLU A 212 0.24 9.15 3.64
C GLU A 212 0.08 9.02 2.14
N MET A 213 -1.16 8.99 1.67
CA MET A 213 -1.51 9.11 0.27
C MET A 213 -2.45 10.31 0.12
N ILE A 214 -2.07 11.31 -0.65
CA ILE A 214 -2.78 12.57 -0.79
C ILE A 214 -3.25 12.71 -2.23
N TYR A 215 -4.54 12.41 -2.46
CA TYR A 215 -5.16 12.54 -3.77
C TYR A 215 -5.45 14.02 -4.09
N GLY A 216 -5.22 14.40 -5.34
CA GLY A 216 -5.29 15.77 -5.84
C GLY A 216 -3.99 16.57 -5.67
N GLN A 217 -3.01 16.08 -4.90
CA GLN A 217 -1.72 16.75 -4.73
C GLN A 217 -0.71 16.27 -5.77
N VAL A 218 -0.10 17.22 -6.48
CA VAL A 218 0.96 16.93 -7.45
C VAL A 218 2.20 16.39 -6.73
N PRO A 219 2.70 15.20 -7.10
CA PRO A 219 3.89 14.65 -6.47
C PRO A 219 5.12 15.51 -6.78
N PRO A 220 6.10 15.59 -5.85
CA PRO A 220 7.37 16.24 -6.12
C PRO A 220 8.15 15.50 -7.21
N SER A 221 9.13 16.19 -7.80
CA SER A 221 10.15 15.55 -8.65
C SER A 221 10.94 14.53 -7.84
N PHE A 222 11.62 13.59 -8.51
CA PHE A 222 12.44 12.60 -7.82
C PHE A 222 13.56 13.26 -7.00
N GLU A 223 14.16 14.33 -7.53
CA GLU A 223 15.26 15.08 -6.93
C GLU A 223 14.83 15.87 -5.69
N ASP A 224 13.58 16.35 -5.67
CA ASP A 224 13.04 17.15 -4.57
C ASP A 224 12.38 16.28 -3.48
N ASP A 225 12.08 15.02 -3.78
CA ASP A 225 11.36 14.13 -2.87
C ASP A 225 12.22 13.67 -1.68
N PRO A 226 11.81 13.95 -0.43
CA PRO A 226 12.56 13.51 0.75
C PRO A 226 12.74 11.99 0.85
N ALA A 227 11.80 11.20 0.30
CA ALA A 227 11.86 9.73 0.35
C ALA A 227 13.01 9.16 -0.50
N THR A 228 13.51 9.91 -1.49
CA THR A 228 14.60 9.47 -2.39
C THR A 228 15.99 9.72 -1.78
N LYS A 229 16.04 10.42 -0.64
CA LYS A 229 17.28 10.79 0.08
C LYS A 229 17.46 10.02 1.38
N GLN A 230 16.66 8.99 1.62
CA GLN A 230 16.63 8.25 2.88
C GLN A 230 17.73 7.18 2.95
N PRO A 231 18.33 6.94 4.12
CA PRO A 231 19.20 5.80 4.34
C PRO A 231 18.40 4.49 4.29
N CYS A 232 19.08 3.34 4.20
CA CYS A 232 18.38 2.07 4.38
C CYS A 232 18.01 1.87 5.87
N LEU A 233 17.02 1.00 6.13
CA LEU A 233 16.56 0.68 7.48
C LEU A 233 17.61 -0.18 8.21
N ALA A 234 18.45 0.45 9.03
CA ALA A 234 19.65 -0.18 9.61
C ALA A 234 19.37 -1.48 10.38
N ASP A 235 18.28 -1.53 11.14
CA ASP A 235 17.97 -2.65 12.01
C ASP A 235 17.44 -3.90 11.28
N ILE A 236 16.97 -3.75 10.03
CA ILE A 236 16.27 -4.83 9.31
C ILE A 236 16.79 -5.07 7.88
N CYS A 237 17.56 -4.16 7.31
CA CYS A 237 18.05 -4.25 5.93
C CYS A 237 19.49 -4.77 5.89
N SER A 238 19.70 -5.95 5.30
CA SER A 238 21.02 -6.61 5.24
C SER A 238 22.08 -5.86 4.45
N ILE A 239 21.70 -4.92 3.60
CA ILE A 239 22.61 -4.07 2.81
C ILE A 239 22.74 -2.66 3.38
N ALA A 240 22.16 -2.40 4.56
CA ALA A 240 22.29 -1.11 5.20
C ALA A 240 23.74 -0.82 5.55
N ASN A 241 24.18 0.38 5.24
CA ASN A 241 25.45 0.91 5.69
C ASN A 241 25.13 2.13 6.57
N PRO A 242 25.33 2.05 7.90
CA PRO A 242 25.06 3.17 8.82
C PRO A 242 25.83 4.46 8.48
N SER A 243 26.96 4.34 7.78
CA SER A 243 27.76 5.49 7.34
C SER A 243 27.28 6.10 6.03
N SER A 244 26.36 5.45 5.31
CA SER A 244 25.80 5.98 4.06
C SER A 244 24.51 6.76 4.35
N PRO A 245 24.45 8.07 4.01
CA PRO A 245 23.24 8.85 4.24
C PRO A 245 22.09 8.45 3.31
N ILE A 246 22.38 7.75 2.21
CA ILE A 246 21.39 7.37 1.19
C ILE A 246 21.45 5.87 0.96
N CYS A 247 20.28 5.24 0.84
CA CYS A 247 20.16 3.83 0.52
C CYS A 247 20.64 3.58 -0.93
N PRO A 248 21.59 2.65 -1.19
CA PRO A 248 22.12 2.40 -2.53
C PRO A 248 21.06 1.98 -3.56
N LYS A 249 19.90 1.50 -3.11
CA LYS A 249 18.75 1.17 -4.00
C LYS A 249 18.01 2.40 -4.53
N LEU A 250 18.28 3.59 -4.02
CA LEU A 250 17.73 4.85 -4.50
C LEU A 250 18.66 5.58 -5.47
N GLN A 251 19.90 5.11 -5.60
CA GLN A 251 20.86 5.63 -6.55
C GLN A 251 20.52 5.15 -7.97
N ALA A 252 20.92 5.93 -8.97
CA ALA A 252 20.63 5.69 -10.38
C ALA A 252 21.16 4.34 -10.88
#